data_AF-A0A8D0ELX2-F1
#
_entry.id   AF-A0A8D0ELX2-F1
#
_cell.length_a   1.000
_cell.length_b   1.000
_cell.length_c   1.000
_cell.angle_alpha   90.00
_cell.angle_beta   90.00
_cell.angle_gamma   90.00
#
_symmetry.space_group_name_H-M   'P 1'
#
loop_
_entity.id
_entity.type
_entity.pdbx_description
1 polymer ?
#
loop_
_entity_poly.entity_id
_entity_poly.type
_entity_poly.pdbx_seq_one_letter_code
_entity_poly.pdbx_strand_id
1 'polypeptide(L)'
;MERVVLVTGASGGVGLALCRRLLEEDGRIHLCIACRNVQKSEATRDLILAAHPAAQVSTVEVDLGNLAAVLRVARELRCRFQRLDFVYLNAGIMPNPHVNFKALWHGLLTGDKLVAFKNCKAILQEFKITVLNKLTIISQVRQLESLLCGNEKPSRLIWTSSSNARESAFSLSDYQHAKGQESYSSSKYATDLTSVVLNRKFNEQVMMGFVCLKKPNELLLFIIIITLLLPSCMHS
;
A
#
# COMPACT_ATOMS: atom_id res chain seq x y z
N MET A 1 22.70 -0.45 14.68
CA MET A 1 21.74 0.50 14.08
C MET A 1 20.36 -0.12 14.19
N GLU A 2 19.37 0.66 14.60
CA GLU A 2 17.97 0.24 14.64
C GLU A 2 17.47 -0.06 13.22
N ARG A 3 16.80 -1.21 13.03
CA ARG A 3 16.24 -1.61 11.73
C ARG A 3 14.79 -1.15 11.66
N VAL A 4 14.48 -0.20 10.79
CA VAL A 4 13.15 0.44 10.73
C VAL A 4 12.35 -0.12 9.55
N VAL A 5 11.13 -0.56 9.83
CA VAL A 5 10.20 -1.11 8.84
C VAL A 5 8.92 -0.28 8.79
N LEU A 6 8.67 0.38 7.66
CA LEU A 6 7.44 1.13 7.42
C LEU A 6 6.42 0.25 6.71
N VAL A 7 5.22 0.11 7.27
CA VAL A 7 4.11 -0.63 6.64
C VAL A 7 2.90 0.29 6.47
N THR A 8 2.49 0.53 5.23
CA THR A 8 1.27 1.30 4.93
C THR A 8 0.03 0.40 4.93
N GLY A 9 -1.10 0.91 5.42
CA GLY A 9 -2.37 0.18 5.38
C GLY A 9 -2.36 -1.09 6.24
N ALA A 10 -1.67 -1.04 7.39
CA ALA A 10 -1.53 -2.17 8.30
C ALA A 10 -2.64 -2.27 9.37
N SER A 11 -3.66 -1.40 9.32
CA SER A 11 -4.75 -1.37 10.30
C SER A 11 -5.74 -2.56 10.20
N GLY A 12 -5.34 -3.66 9.56
CA GLY A 12 -6.15 -4.85 9.29
C GLY A 12 -5.63 -5.67 8.09
N GLY A 13 -6.26 -6.82 7.86
CA GLY A 13 -6.01 -7.68 6.70
C GLY A 13 -4.55 -8.08 6.50
N VAL A 14 -4.08 -8.02 5.25
CA VAL A 14 -2.72 -8.42 4.84
C VAL A 14 -1.64 -7.63 5.56
N GLY A 15 -1.83 -6.32 5.74
CA GLY A 15 -0.83 -5.48 6.40
C GLY A 15 -0.65 -5.82 7.88
N LEU A 16 -1.73 -6.15 8.60
CA LEU A 16 -1.63 -6.62 9.99
C LEU A 16 -0.90 -7.96 10.09
N ALA A 17 -1.26 -8.91 9.22
CA ALA A 17 -0.60 -10.22 9.19
C ALA A 17 0.90 -10.10 8.89
N LEU A 18 1.26 -9.21 7.96
CA LEU A 18 2.64 -8.87 7.65
C LEU A 18 3.39 -8.34 8.89
N CYS A 19 2.82 -7.36 9.59
CA CYS A 19 3.44 -6.78 10.78
C CYS A 19 3.75 -7.84 11.85
N ARG A 20 2.82 -8.75 12.12
CA ARG A 20 3.02 -9.86 13.07
C ARG A 20 4.15 -10.78 12.61
N ARG A 21 4.12 -11.22 11.35
CA ARG A 21 5.16 -12.12 10.83
C ARG A 21 6.55 -11.49 10.87
N LEU A 22 6.67 -10.21 10.51
CA LEU A 22 7.95 -9.50 10.57
C LEU A 22 8.54 -9.49 11.99
N LEU A 23 7.70 -9.34 13.02
CA LEU A 23 8.13 -9.36 14.42
C LEU A 23 8.40 -10.78 14.96
N GLU A 24 7.74 -11.80 14.40
CA GLU A 24 8.09 -13.21 14.65
C GLU A 24 9.47 -13.55 14.10
N GLU A 25 9.82 -13.03 12.92
CA GLU A 25 11.11 -13.26 12.26
C GLU A 25 12.25 -12.45 12.89
N ASP A 26 12.01 -11.18 13.24
CA ASP A 26 13.01 -10.32 13.87
C ASP A 26 12.33 -9.36 14.87
N GLY A 27 12.22 -9.80 16.12
CA GLY A 27 11.61 -9.00 17.20
C GLY A 27 12.35 -7.71 17.57
N ARG A 28 13.51 -7.42 16.96
CA ARG A 28 14.30 -6.21 17.20
C ARG A 28 13.99 -5.07 16.24
N ILE A 29 13.15 -5.29 15.23
CA ILE A 29 12.77 -4.23 14.29
C ILE A 29 11.92 -3.17 14.98
N HIS A 30 12.07 -1.94 14.52
CA HIS A 30 11.11 -0.87 14.79
C HIS A 30 10.06 -0.87 13.70
N LEU A 31 8.83 -1.23 14.05
CA LEU A 31 7.70 -1.24 13.15
C LEU A 31 6.98 0.12 13.17
N CYS A 32 6.95 0.80 12.03
CA CYS A 32 6.18 2.03 11.84
C CYS A 32 4.93 1.74 10.99
N ILE A 33 3.74 1.93 11.58
CA ILE A 33 2.45 1.66 10.95
C ILE A 33 1.85 2.96 10.43
N ALA A 34 1.71 3.06 9.11
CA ALA A 34 1.18 4.25 8.44
C ALA A 34 -0.24 4.00 7.90
N CYS A 35 -1.26 4.58 8.53
CA CYS A 35 -2.64 4.40 8.10
C CYS A 35 -3.47 5.69 8.21
N ARG A 36 -4.63 5.70 7.56
CA ARG A 36 -5.52 6.87 7.55
C ARG A 36 -6.29 7.07 8.86
N ASN A 37 -6.60 5.99 9.58
CA ASN A 37 -7.43 6.06 10.79
C ASN A 37 -6.55 5.79 12.01
N VAL A 38 -6.36 6.82 12.84
CA VAL A 38 -5.50 6.77 14.03
C VAL A 38 -5.99 5.73 15.02
N GLN A 39 -7.30 5.70 15.32
CA GLN A 39 -7.87 4.79 16.32
C GLN A 39 -7.64 3.32 15.95
N LYS A 40 -7.81 2.95 14.67
CA LYS A 40 -7.53 1.59 14.18
C LYS A 40 -6.04 1.28 14.17
N SER A 41 -5.18 2.28 13.98
CA SER A 41 -3.73 2.11 14.02
C SER A 41 -3.24 1.87 15.44
N GLU A 42 -3.75 2.63 16.42
CA GLU A 42 -3.46 2.40 17.84
C GLU A 42 -3.97 1.04 18.30
N ALA A 43 -5.21 0.68 17.96
CA ALA A 43 -5.73 -0.66 18.29
C ALA A 43 -4.87 -1.77 17.66
N THR A 44 -4.35 -1.57 16.44
CA THR A 44 -3.42 -2.51 15.81
C THR A 44 -2.10 -2.57 16.56
N ARG A 45 -1.54 -1.43 16.95
CA ARG A 45 -0.32 -1.34 17.74
C ARG A 45 -0.47 -2.07 19.07
N ASP A 46 -1.57 -1.86 19.78
CA ASP A 46 -1.84 -2.52 21.06
C ASP A 46 -1.96 -4.05 20.89
N LEU A 47 -2.65 -4.50 19.84
CA LEU A 47 -2.73 -5.93 19.50
C LEU A 47 -1.37 -6.54 19.19
N ILE A 48 -0.47 -5.80 18.55
CA ILE A 48 0.89 -6.26 18.24
C ILE A 48 1.72 -6.30 19.52
N LEU A 49 1.66 -5.26 20.36
CA LEU A 49 2.41 -5.19 21.62
C LEU A 49 1.96 -6.24 22.63
N ALA A 50 0.67 -6.62 22.62
CA ALA A 50 0.18 -7.73 23.43
C ALA A 50 0.82 -9.08 23.05
N ALA A 51 1.10 -9.30 21.75
CA ALA A 51 1.75 -10.51 21.26
C ALA A 51 3.29 -10.43 21.29
N HIS A 52 3.85 -9.23 21.15
CA HIS A 52 5.29 -8.96 21.13
C HIS A 52 5.63 -7.80 22.09
N PRO A 53 5.67 -8.03 23.42
CA PRO A 53 5.82 -6.94 24.40
C PRO A 53 7.14 -6.16 24.30
N ALA A 54 8.18 -6.76 23.74
CA ALA A 54 9.49 -6.13 23.53
C ALA A 54 9.59 -5.38 22.18
N ALA A 55 8.58 -5.47 21.32
CA ALA A 55 8.62 -4.83 20.01
C ALA A 55 8.53 -3.31 20.13
N GLN A 56 9.26 -2.61 19.26
CA GLN A 56 9.07 -1.17 19.09
C GLN A 56 8.05 -0.94 17.98
N VAL A 57 6.90 -0.37 18.35
CA VAL A 57 5.81 -0.09 17.41
C VAL A 57 5.40 1.37 17.52
N SER A 58 5.49 2.06 16.40
CA SER A 58 5.03 3.43 16.25
C SER A 58 3.97 3.55 15.16
N THR A 59 3.15 4.59 15.24
CA THR A 59 2.08 4.89 14.29
C THR A 59 2.34 6.23 13.61
N VAL A 60 1.81 6.40 12.41
CA VAL A 60 1.75 7.68 11.70
C VAL A 60 0.46 7.79 10.89
N GLU A 61 -0.22 8.93 11.00
CA GLU A 61 -1.46 9.18 10.28
C GLU A 61 -1.17 9.67 8.86
N VAL A 62 -1.59 8.87 7.87
CA VAL A 62 -1.48 9.24 6.46
C VAL A 62 -2.72 8.87 5.66
N ASP A 63 -3.32 9.87 5.02
CA ASP A 63 -4.25 9.64 3.92
C ASP A 63 -3.47 9.68 2.60
N LEU A 64 -3.27 8.50 2.00
CA LEU A 64 -2.61 8.36 0.70
C LEU A 64 -3.42 8.95 -0.46
N GLY A 65 -4.71 9.26 -0.24
CA GLY A 65 -5.51 10.06 -1.16
C GLY A 65 -5.24 11.57 -1.08
N ASN A 66 -4.35 12.03 -0.19
CA ASN A 66 -4.05 13.43 0.00
C ASN A 66 -2.54 13.69 -0.09
N LEU A 67 -2.10 14.28 -1.22
CA LEU A 67 -0.69 14.56 -1.46
C LEU A 67 -0.06 15.44 -0.37
N ALA A 68 -0.76 16.45 0.13
CA ALA A 68 -0.23 17.30 1.21
C ALA A 68 0.00 16.50 2.50
N ALA A 69 -0.87 15.53 2.81
CA ALA A 69 -0.68 14.62 3.93
C ALA A 69 0.55 13.73 3.72
N VAL A 70 0.74 13.16 2.52
CA VAL A 70 1.94 12.38 2.17
C VAL A 70 3.22 13.20 2.34
N LEU A 71 3.24 14.45 1.85
CA LEU A 71 4.39 15.35 1.97
C LEU A 71 4.70 15.71 3.44
N ARG A 72 3.68 15.88 4.27
CA ARG A 72 3.81 16.13 5.71
C ARG A 72 4.41 14.91 6.41
N VAL A 73 3.85 13.73 6.16
CA VAL A 73 4.30 12.48 6.78
C VAL A 73 5.72 12.13 6.36
N ALA A 74 6.10 12.35 5.11
CA ALA A 74 7.49 12.16 4.69
C ALA A 74 8.47 13.08 5.43
N ARG A 75 8.07 14.33 5.74
CA ARG A 75 8.87 15.24 6.58
C ARG A 75 8.97 14.71 8.01
N GLU A 76 7.85 14.27 8.57
CA GLU A 76 7.81 13.68 9.91
C GLU A 76 8.74 12.45 10.01
N LEU A 77 8.64 11.51 9.06
CA LEU A 77 9.49 10.32 9.01
C LEU A 77 10.97 10.67 8.91
N ARG A 78 11.32 11.72 8.15
CA ARG A 78 12.70 12.23 8.06
C ARG A 78 13.24 12.82 9.36
N CYS A 79 12.37 13.39 10.19
CA CYS A 79 12.76 13.85 11.52
C CYS A 79 12.86 12.70 12.53
N ARG A 80 12.04 11.65 12.36
CA ARG A 80 11.95 10.53 13.31
C ARG A 80 12.98 9.45 13.09
N PHE A 81 13.35 9.18 11.83
CA PHE A 81 14.20 8.06 11.47
C PHE A 81 15.38 8.53 10.63
N GLN A 82 16.55 7.97 10.91
CA GLN A 82 17.74 8.20 10.08
C GLN A 82 17.67 7.45 8.75
N ARG A 83 17.01 6.29 8.73
CA ARG A 83 16.85 5.43 7.55
C ARG A 83 15.58 4.59 7.65
N LEU A 84 15.07 4.12 6.51
CA LEU A 84 14.05 3.07 6.44
C LEU A 84 14.65 1.85 5.74
N ASP A 85 14.72 0.71 6.41
CA ASP A 85 15.32 -0.51 5.84
C ASP A 85 14.36 -1.26 4.94
N PHE A 86 13.09 -1.30 5.34
CA PHE A 86 12.02 -1.93 4.56
C PHE A 86 10.82 -0.99 4.51
N VAL A 87 10.28 -0.79 3.31
CA VAL A 87 9.06 -0.01 3.12
C VAL A 87 8.06 -0.87 2.37
N TYR A 88 6.98 -1.24 3.05
CA TYR A 88 5.86 -2.01 2.51
C TYR A 88 4.73 -1.06 2.09
N LEU A 89 4.64 -0.82 0.79
CA LEU A 89 3.55 -0.12 0.12
C LEU A 89 2.36 -1.07 -0.06
N ASN A 90 1.74 -1.43 1.07
CA ASN A 90 0.63 -2.35 1.12
C ASN A 90 -0.74 -1.67 1.01
N ALA A 91 -0.85 -0.40 1.39
CA ALA A 91 -2.12 0.32 1.31
C ALA A 91 -2.63 0.37 -0.14
N GLY A 92 -3.77 -0.28 -0.38
CA GLY A 92 -4.54 -0.17 -1.61
C GLY A 92 -5.92 0.36 -1.27
N ILE A 93 -6.38 1.36 -2.01
CA ILE A 93 -7.78 1.74 -1.94
C ILE A 93 -8.54 0.79 -2.87
N MET A 94 -9.25 -0.18 -2.30
CA MET A 94 -10.26 -0.95 -3.01
C MET A 94 -11.57 -0.16 -2.89
N PRO A 95 -12.06 0.48 -3.97
CA PRO A 95 -13.47 0.82 -3.97
C PRO A 95 -14.24 -0.50 -3.83
N ASN A 96 -15.20 -0.56 -2.90
CA ASN A 96 -16.24 -1.58 -2.94
C ASN A 96 -17.52 -0.90 -3.41
N PRO A 97 -17.74 -0.72 -4.72
CA PRO A 97 -19.00 -0.21 -5.20
C PRO A 97 -19.84 -1.43 -5.59
N HIS A 98 -20.80 -1.79 -4.74
CA HIS A 98 -21.95 -2.55 -5.21
C HIS A 98 -22.76 -1.63 -6.13
N VAL A 99 -22.31 -1.42 -7.38
CA VAL A 99 -23.11 -0.71 -8.39
C VAL A 99 -24.18 -1.68 -8.86
N ASN A 100 -25.36 -1.60 -8.26
CA ASN A 100 -26.53 -2.30 -8.77
C ASN A 100 -27.04 -1.52 -10.00
N PHE A 101 -26.62 -1.94 -11.20
CA PHE A 101 -27.02 -1.32 -12.47
C PHE A 101 -28.55 -1.28 -12.66
N LYS A 102 -29.27 -2.26 -12.13
CA LYS A 102 -30.74 -2.27 -12.15
C LYS A 102 -31.30 -1.13 -11.30
N ALA A 103 -30.72 -0.89 -10.12
CA ALA A 103 -31.09 0.22 -9.24
C ALA A 103 -30.65 1.60 -9.78
N LEU A 104 -29.54 1.68 -10.53
CA LEU A 104 -29.10 2.90 -11.20
C LEU A 104 -30.09 3.33 -12.30
N TRP A 105 -30.44 2.41 -13.20
CA TRP A 105 -31.43 2.68 -14.26
C TRP A 105 -32.82 2.94 -13.67
N HIS A 106 -33.22 2.18 -12.65
CA HIS A 106 -34.48 2.42 -11.97
C HIS A 106 -34.49 3.80 -11.30
N GLY A 107 -33.45 4.22 -10.57
CA GLY A 107 -33.39 5.53 -9.92
C GLY A 107 -33.35 6.71 -10.88
N LEU A 108 -32.72 6.56 -12.06
CA LEU A 108 -32.76 7.57 -13.14
C LEU A 108 -34.15 7.68 -13.78
N LEU A 109 -34.87 6.56 -13.92
CA LEU A 109 -36.20 6.51 -14.50
C LEU A 109 -37.31 6.90 -13.51
N THR A 110 -37.16 6.60 -12.21
CA THR A 110 -38.14 6.91 -11.16
C THR A 110 -37.91 8.24 -10.46
N GLY A 111 -36.89 9.01 -10.86
CA GLY A 111 -36.59 10.33 -10.29
C GLY A 111 -36.04 10.30 -8.87
N ASP A 112 -35.58 9.14 -8.40
CA ASP A 112 -35.12 8.94 -7.03
C ASP A 112 -33.67 9.43 -6.85
N LYS A 113 -33.54 10.75 -6.69
CA LYS A 113 -32.26 11.49 -6.72
C LYS A 113 -31.23 10.96 -5.73
N LEU A 114 -31.66 10.41 -4.59
CA LEU A 114 -30.75 9.88 -3.55
C LEU A 114 -30.01 8.61 -4.00
N VAL A 115 -30.66 7.73 -4.74
CA VAL A 115 -30.05 6.47 -5.24
C VAL A 115 -29.09 6.79 -6.39
N ALA A 116 -29.51 7.65 -7.33
CA ALA A 116 -28.65 8.13 -8.41
C ALA A 116 -27.42 8.88 -7.88
N PHE A 117 -27.58 9.72 -6.86
CA PHE A 117 -26.48 10.48 -6.25
C PHE A 117 -25.48 9.58 -5.49
N LYS A 118 -25.96 8.58 -4.74
CA LYS A 118 -25.08 7.59 -4.07
C LYS A 118 -24.24 6.82 -5.08
N ASN A 119 -24.83 6.42 -6.20
CA ASN A 119 -24.13 5.68 -7.25
C ASN A 119 -23.14 6.58 -8.02
N CYS A 120 -23.50 7.82 -8.35
CA CYS A 120 -22.57 8.79 -8.93
C CYS A 120 -21.39 9.08 -7.99
N LYS A 121 -21.62 9.14 -6.67
CA LYS A 121 -20.55 9.32 -5.68
C LYS A 121 -19.61 8.11 -5.65
N ALA A 122 -20.13 6.89 -5.79
CA ALA A 122 -19.31 5.68 -5.89
C ALA A 122 -18.43 5.70 -7.15
N ILE A 123 -19.01 6.05 -8.31
CA ILE A 123 -18.28 6.20 -9.58
C ILE A 123 -17.21 7.30 -9.46
N LEU A 124 -17.55 8.49 -8.95
CA LEU A 124 -16.60 9.58 -8.69
C LEU A 124 -15.48 9.17 -7.71
N GLN A 125 -15.79 8.29 -6.76
CA GLN A 125 -14.83 7.75 -5.81
C GLN A 125 -13.86 6.78 -6.51
N GLU A 126 -14.31 5.92 -7.41
CA GLU A 126 -13.45 5.05 -8.23
C GLU A 126 -12.48 5.84 -9.13
N PHE A 127 -12.96 6.91 -9.77
CA PHE A 127 -12.14 7.79 -10.61
C PHE A 127 -11.04 8.48 -9.79
N LYS A 128 -11.39 9.03 -8.62
CA LYS A 128 -10.42 9.67 -7.72
C LYS A 128 -9.37 8.67 -7.23
N ILE A 129 -9.78 7.45 -6.89
CA ILE A 129 -8.91 6.41 -6.34
C ILE A 129 -7.81 6.00 -7.34
N THR A 130 -8.14 5.85 -8.63
CA THR A 130 -7.20 5.32 -9.63
C THR A 130 -6.07 6.30 -9.95
N VAL A 131 -6.36 7.61 -10.00
CA VAL A 131 -5.35 8.66 -10.22
C VAL A 131 -4.49 8.87 -8.97
N LEU A 132 -5.13 8.90 -7.80
CA LEU A 132 -4.43 9.10 -6.53
C LEU A 132 -3.47 7.95 -6.23
N ASN A 133 -3.85 6.69 -6.44
CA ASN A 133 -2.95 5.56 -6.18
C ASN A 133 -1.64 5.63 -7.00
N LYS A 134 -1.70 6.06 -8.26
CA LYS A 134 -0.51 6.10 -9.16
C LYS A 134 0.45 7.23 -8.80
N LEU A 135 -0.07 8.45 -8.61
CA LEU A 135 0.74 9.60 -8.20
C LEU A 135 1.28 9.46 -6.78
N THR A 136 0.51 8.84 -5.89
CA THR A 136 0.93 8.64 -4.51
C THR A 136 2.07 7.63 -4.39
N ILE A 137 2.14 6.58 -5.21
CA ILE A 137 3.30 5.65 -5.18
C ILE A 137 4.59 6.38 -5.59
N ILE A 138 4.60 7.06 -6.73
CA ILE A 138 5.80 7.79 -7.19
C ILE A 138 6.17 8.89 -6.19
N SER A 139 5.18 9.63 -5.70
CA SER A 139 5.39 10.65 -4.67
C SER A 139 5.97 10.06 -3.38
N GLN A 140 5.44 8.95 -2.89
CA GLN A 140 5.97 8.27 -1.69
C GLN A 140 7.43 7.88 -1.86
N VAL A 141 7.81 7.26 -2.98
CA VAL A 141 9.21 6.86 -3.21
C VAL A 141 10.13 8.07 -3.27
N ARG A 142 9.78 9.10 -4.05
CA ARG A 142 10.61 10.32 -4.16
C ARG A 142 10.75 11.05 -2.82
N GLN A 143 9.69 11.10 -2.03
CA GLN A 143 9.71 11.80 -0.75
C GLN A 143 10.47 11.04 0.34
N LEU A 144 10.64 9.73 0.17
CA LEU A 144 11.41 8.86 1.06
C LEU A 144 12.81 8.57 0.52
N GLU A 145 13.18 9.07 -0.67
CA GLU A 145 14.46 8.80 -1.32
C GLU A 145 15.67 9.03 -0.39
N SER A 146 15.67 10.14 0.36
CA SER A 146 16.74 10.43 1.32
C SER A 146 16.82 9.45 2.49
N LEU A 147 15.73 8.75 2.81
CA LEU A 147 15.69 7.70 3.85
C LEU A 147 16.02 6.31 3.31
N LEU A 148 15.96 6.14 1.99
CA LEU A 148 16.18 4.86 1.29
C LEU A 148 17.61 4.75 0.73
N CYS A 149 18.19 5.84 0.23
CA CYS A 149 19.44 5.83 -0.54
C CYS A 149 20.70 6.17 0.27
N GLY A 150 20.72 5.87 1.58
CA GLY A 150 21.66 6.50 2.51
C GLY A 150 22.96 5.76 2.89
N ASN A 151 23.20 4.48 2.57
CA ASN A 151 24.27 3.69 3.23
C ASN A 151 24.73 2.43 2.46
N GLU A 152 25.80 1.77 2.96
CA GLU A 152 26.43 0.51 2.48
C GLU A 152 25.47 -0.67 2.16
N LYS A 153 24.23 -0.65 2.67
CA LYS A 153 23.21 -1.67 2.43
C LYS A 153 21.94 -1.05 1.86
N PRO A 154 21.45 -1.54 0.71
CA PRO A 154 20.28 -0.98 0.04
C PRO A 154 19.01 -1.21 0.88
N SER A 155 18.19 -0.17 0.99
CA SER A 155 16.83 -0.31 1.50
C SER A 155 15.98 -1.14 0.55
N ARG A 156 14.94 -1.78 1.08
CA ARG A 156 14.00 -2.59 0.29
C ARG A 156 12.64 -1.92 0.20
N LEU A 157 12.18 -1.68 -1.01
CA LEU A 157 10.82 -1.22 -1.28
C LEU A 157 10.01 -2.41 -1.77
N ILE A 158 8.93 -2.74 -1.06
CA ILE A 158 8.03 -3.83 -1.40
C ILE A 158 6.63 -3.26 -1.60
N TRP A 159 5.99 -3.53 -2.73
CA TRP A 159 4.58 -3.16 -2.95
C TRP A 159 3.70 -4.41 -2.99
N THR A 160 2.44 -4.22 -2.59
CA THR A 160 1.40 -5.25 -2.68
C THR A 160 0.58 -5.06 -3.95
N SER A 161 0.77 -5.95 -4.93
CA SER A 161 -0.06 -6.01 -6.14
C SER A 161 -1.20 -7.03 -5.99
N SER A 162 -1.79 -7.46 -7.10
CA SER A 162 -2.88 -8.42 -7.18
C SER A 162 -2.73 -9.27 -8.44
N SER A 163 -3.14 -10.53 -8.37
CA SER A 163 -3.32 -11.39 -9.54
C SER A 163 -4.38 -10.87 -10.52
N ASN A 164 -5.22 -9.92 -10.08
CA ASN A 164 -6.13 -9.20 -10.95
C ASN A 164 -5.45 -8.02 -11.67
N ALA A 165 -4.14 -7.79 -11.52
CA ALA A 165 -3.40 -6.80 -12.31
C ALA A 165 -3.37 -7.24 -13.79
N ARG A 166 -4.31 -6.74 -14.58
CA ARG A 166 -4.49 -7.12 -15.98
C ARG A 166 -4.09 -5.99 -16.90
N GLU A 167 -3.26 -6.31 -17.88
CA GLU A 167 -2.91 -5.39 -18.96
C GLU A 167 -4.15 -4.96 -19.75
N SER A 168 -5.06 -5.89 -20.04
CA SER A 168 -6.32 -5.62 -20.76
C SER A 168 -7.24 -4.62 -20.05
N ALA A 169 -7.06 -4.42 -18.74
CA ALA A 169 -7.82 -3.46 -17.96
C ALA A 169 -7.20 -2.06 -17.97
N PHE A 170 -5.95 -1.91 -18.42
CA PHE A 170 -5.22 -0.64 -18.39
C PHE A 170 -5.08 -0.03 -19.78
N SER A 171 -5.24 1.28 -19.88
CA SER A 171 -5.00 2.05 -21.10
C SER A 171 -4.14 3.26 -20.78
N LEU A 172 -3.09 3.50 -21.58
CA LEU A 172 -2.23 4.67 -21.40
C LEU A 172 -2.97 5.97 -21.76
N SER A 173 -3.83 5.93 -22.79
CA SER A 173 -4.67 7.06 -23.20
C SER A 173 -5.82 7.33 -22.23
N ASP A 174 -6.15 6.37 -21.37
CA ASP A 174 -7.10 6.52 -20.26
C ASP A 174 -6.45 6.10 -18.93
N TYR A 175 -5.30 6.69 -18.63
CA TYR A 175 -4.50 6.31 -17.45
C TYR A 175 -5.25 6.56 -16.12
N GLN A 176 -6.28 7.40 -16.12
CA GLN A 176 -7.16 7.64 -14.97
C GLN A 176 -8.24 6.57 -14.81
N HIS A 177 -8.39 5.71 -15.82
CA HIS A 177 -9.45 4.71 -15.92
C HIS A 177 -10.84 5.34 -15.87
N ALA A 178 -11.00 6.46 -16.56
CA ALA A 178 -12.23 7.25 -16.60
C ALA A 178 -13.33 6.62 -17.47
N LYS A 179 -12.98 5.74 -18.41
CA LYS A 179 -13.92 5.10 -19.32
C LYS A 179 -13.97 3.58 -19.16
N GLY A 180 -13.00 3.01 -18.45
CA GLY A 180 -12.89 1.57 -18.23
C GLY A 180 -13.82 1.04 -17.12
N GLN A 181 -14.08 -0.26 -17.15
CA GLN A 181 -14.98 -0.94 -16.19
C GLN A 181 -14.22 -1.67 -15.07
N GLU A 182 -12.93 -1.99 -15.26
CA GLU A 182 -12.10 -2.73 -14.28
C GLU A 182 -11.08 -1.84 -13.55
N SER A 183 -11.56 -0.85 -12.78
CA SER A 183 -10.74 0.19 -12.14
C SER A 183 -9.66 -0.36 -11.20
N TYR A 184 -10.01 -1.36 -10.40
CA TYR A 184 -9.08 -2.05 -9.50
C TYR A 184 -7.95 -2.76 -10.27
N SER A 185 -8.30 -3.58 -11.27
CA SER A 185 -7.36 -4.33 -12.09
C SER A 185 -6.39 -3.39 -12.81
N SER A 186 -6.91 -2.29 -13.38
CA SER A 186 -6.15 -1.23 -14.03
C SER A 186 -5.20 -0.50 -13.07
N SER A 187 -5.66 -0.20 -11.86
CA SER A 187 -4.82 0.42 -10.83
C SER A 187 -3.68 -0.49 -10.42
N LYS A 188 -3.93 -1.80 -10.26
CA LYS A 188 -2.89 -2.77 -9.87
C LYS A 188 -1.88 -3.02 -10.99
N TYR A 189 -2.35 -3.12 -12.24
CA TYR A 189 -1.43 -3.21 -13.38
C TYR A 189 -0.56 -1.95 -13.53
N ALA A 190 -1.12 -0.76 -13.32
CA ALA A 190 -0.33 0.47 -13.34
C ALA A 190 0.68 0.55 -12.18
N THR A 191 0.32 0.01 -11.00
CA THR A 191 1.28 -0.17 -9.90
C THR A 191 2.45 -1.04 -10.37
N ASP A 192 2.18 -2.17 -11.01
CA ASP A 192 3.20 -3.11 -11.51
C ASP A 192 4.12 -2.50 -12.57
N LEU A 193 3.55 -1.71 -13.50
CA LEU A 193 4.33 -0.97 -14.49
C LEU A 193 5.24 0.07 -13.84
N THR A 194 4.68 0.88 -12.93
CA THR A 194 5.45 1.91 -12.19
C THR A 194 6.60 1.26 -11.44
N SER A 195 6.31 0.09 -10.87
CA SER A 195 7.23 -0.78 -10.18
C SER A 195 8.47 -1.14 -11.00
N VAL A 196 8.26 -1.61 -12.24
CA VAL A 196 9.34 -1.98 -13.16
C VAL A 196 10.16 -0.75 -13.54
N VAL A 197 9.51 0.38 -13.78
CA VAL A 197 10.18 1.65 -14.13
C VAL A 197 11.04 2.15 -12.97
N LEU A 198 10.51 2.14 -11.75
CA LEU A 198 11.25 2.55 -10.55
C LEU A 198 12.40 1.61 -10.25
N ASN A 199 12.22 0.30 -10.41
CA ASN A 199 13.31 -0.65 -10.22
C ASN A 199 14.45 -0.38 -11.20
N ARG A 200 14.17 -0.14 -12.49
CA ARG A 200 15.21 0.25 -13.46
C ARG A 200 15.95 1.53 -13.08
N LYS A 201 15.25 2.48 -12.45
CA LYS A 201 15.81 3.78 -12.08
C LYS A 201 16.66 3.74 -10.80
N PHE A 202 16.30 2.89 -9.84
CA PHE A 202 16.90 2.87 -8.50
C PHE A 202 17.66 1.57 -8.17
N ASN A 203 17.83 0.66 -9.13
CA ASN A 203 18.33 -0.72 -8.92
C ASN A 203 19.66 -0.83 -8.17
N GLU A 204 20.53 0.19 -8.26
CA GLU A 204 21.84 0.21 -7.60
C GLU A 204 21.79 0.72 -6.15
N GLN A 205 20.68 1.35 -5.73
CA GLN A 205 20.54 2.03 -4.43
C GLN A 205 19.40 1.47 -3.57
N VAL A 206 18.35 0.92 -4.21
CA VAL A 206 17.16 0.37 -3.55
C VAL A 206 16.79 -0.94 -4.23
N MET A 207 16.80 -2.04 -3.48
CA MET A 207 16.37 -3.34 -4.01
C MET A 207 14.84 -3.42 -3.94
N MET A 208 14.17 -3.39 -5.08
CA MET A 208 12.71 -3.46 -5.10
C MET A 208 12.21 -4.90 -5.19
N GLY A 209 11.25 -5.25 -4.34
CA GLY A 209 10.61 -6.57 -4.27
C GLY A 209 9.14 -6.50 -4.67
N PHE A 210 8.64 -7.55 -5.32
CA PHE A 210 7.26 -7.64 -5.80
C PHE A 210 6.47 -8.71 -5.03
N VAL A 211 5.27 -8.37 -4.56
CA VAL A 211 4.34 -9.33 -3.96
C VAL A 211 3.01 -9.31 -4.72
N CYS A 212 2.66 -10.44 -5.35
CA CYS A 212 1.37 -10.63 -6.03
C CYS A 212 0.42 -11.46 -5.18
N LEU A 213 -0.76 -10.92 -4.88
CA LEU A 213 -1.80 -11.62 -4.12
C LEU A 213 -2.75 -12.37 -5.05
N LYS A 214 -2.84 -13.69 -4.89
CA LYS A 214 -3.65 -14.58 -5.74
C LYS A 214 -5.15 -14.62 -5.36
N LYS A 215 -5.53 -14.25 -4.12
CA LYS A 215 -6.92 -14.09 -3.62
C LYS A 215 -6.92 -13.57 -2.15
N PRO A 216 -8.05 -13.03 -1.63
CA PRO A 216 -8.16 -12.54 -0.25
C PRO A 216 -7.92 -13.59 0.85
N ASN A 217 -8.12 -14.88 0.54
CA ASN A 217 -8.05 -15.98 1.51
C ASN A 217 -6.79 -16.86 1.38
N GLU A 218 -5.89 -16.57 0.44
CA GLU A 218 -4.66 -17.34 0.25
C GLU A 218 -3.46 -16.60 0.85
N LEU A 219 -3.42 -16.55 2.19
CA LEU A 219 -2.27 -16.07 2.96
C LEU A 219 -0.99 -16.92 2.72
N LEU A 220 -1.12 -18.17 2.24
CA LEU A 220 0.02 -19.06 2.02
C LEU A 220 1.00 -18.59 0.93
N LEU A 221 0.51 -17.96 -0.14
CA LEU A 221 1.40 -17.46 -1.20
C LEU A 221 2.14 -16.17 -0.76
N PHE A 222 1.54 -15.41 0.16
CA PHE A 222 2.16 -14.26 0.82
C PHE A 222 3.31 -14.69 1.74
N ILE A 223 3.16 -15.84 2.41
CA ILE A 223 4.17 -16.44 3.31
C ILE A 223 5.43 -16.85 2.54
N ILE A 224 5.31 -17.47 1.36
CA ILE A 224 6.48 -17.94 0.59
C ILE A 224 7.31 -16.76 0.05
N ILE A 225 6.67 -15.67 -0.40
CA ILE A 225 7.39 -14.52 -0.97
C ILE A 225 8.11 -13.71 0.12
N ILE A 226 7.54 -13.56 1.32
CA ILE A 226 8.21 -12.89 2.45
C ILE A 226 9.45 -13.68 2.90
N THR A 227 9.34 -15.01 2.99
CA THR A 227 10.47 -15.88 3.34
C THR A 227 11.57 -15.91 2.27
N LEU A 228 11.24 -15.71 0.98
CA LEU A 228 12.21 -15.64 -0.11
C LEU A 228 12.83 -14.25 -0.32
N LEU A 229 12.16 -13.17 0.13
CA LEU A 229 12.65 -11.79 0.02
C LEU A 229 13.43 -11.31 1.26
N LEU A 230 13.30 -11.99 2.38
CA LEU A 230 14.24 -11.89 3.50
C LEU A 230 15.48 -12.73 3.11
N PRO A 231 16.70 -12.16 3.08
CA PRO A 231 17.87 -12.99 2.90
C PRO A 231 17.88 -14.01 4.04
N SER A 232 18.05 -15.29 3.70
CA SER A 232 18.34 -16.33 4.67
C SER A 232 19.40 -15.78 5.62
N CYS A 233 19.03 -15.47 6.86
CA CYS A 233 19.99 -15.35 7.95
C CYS A 233 20.53 -16.75 8.20
N MET A 234 21.37 -17.25 7.30
CA MET A 234 22.15 -18.45 7.51
C MET A 234 23.59 -18.19 7.04
N HIS A 235 24.44 -18.11 8.06
CA HIS A 235 25.87 -18.39 8.07
C HIS A 235 26.80 -17.36 7.42
N SER A 236 27.27 -16.44 8.25
CA SER A 236 28.69 -16.24 8.58
C SER A 236 28.82 -15.16 9.65
#